data_AF-A0A347UIG4-F1
#
_entry.id   AF-A0A347UIG4-F1
#
_cell.length_a   1.000
_cell.length_b   1.000
_cell.length_c   1.000
_cell.angle_alpha   90.00
_cell.angle_beta   90.00
_cell.angle_gamma   90.00
#
_symmetry.space_group_name_H-M   'P 1'
#
loop_
_entity.id
_entity.type
_entity.pdbx_description
1 polymer ?
#
loop_
_entity_poly.entity_id
_entity_poly.type
_entity_poly.pdbx_seq_one_letter_code
_entity_poly.pdbx_strand_id
1 'polypeptide(L)'
;MAAATQPLAVIAKLLDLSERRVQQLSREGIIPKATRGQYDLVGSVRGYVQYLRDQAVSAQAGAPDYAAERARYIRARADLVEMEAAQRRGALIAVEDIEAAWIKVLALLRTRVLAVPDRLAPEVYAAGSLADTRNLLGKTLRAALEDLANSDVQPERNATPDDIGLIDPEPDGETGAGSSAPATGTDDQ
;
A
#
# COMPACT_ATOMS: atom_id res chain seq x y z
N MET A 1 -11.62 -30.92 -51.94
CA MET A 1 -10.69 -31.48 -50.94
C MET A 1 -11.49 -32.40 -50.04
N ALA A 2 -11.09 -33.68 -49.94
CA ALA A 2 -11.87 -34.68 -49.21
C ALA A 2 -12.06 -34.24 -47.75
N ALA A 3 -13.30 -34.06 -47.32
CA ALA A 3 -13.61 -33.83 -45.92
C ALA A 3 -13.22 -35.10 -45.16
N ALA A 4 -12.09 -35.05 -44.45
CA ALA A 4 -11.67 -36.12 -43.56
C ALA A 4 -12.60 -36.08 -42.34
N THR A 5 -13.77 -36.68 -42.49
CA THR A 5 -14.77 -36.73 -41.44
C THR A 5 -14.40 -37.83 -40.44
N GLN A 6 -14.44 -37.49 -39.15
CA GLN A 6 -14.06 -38.38 -38.06
C GLN A 6 -15.20 -38.53 -37.05
N PRO A 7 -15.31 -39.69 -36.38
CA PRO A 7 -16.31 -39.89 -35.35
C PRO A 7 -16.00 -39.02 -34.13
N LEU A 8 -17.05 -38.71 -33.36
CA LEU A 8 -16.99 -37.85 -32.18
C LEU A 8 -15.85 -38.22 -31.21
N ALA A 9 -15.66 -39.51 -30.94
CA ALA A 9 -14.62 -40.02 -30.04
C ALA A 9 -13.19 -39.65 -30.50
N VAL A 10 -12.95 -39.60 -31.81
CA VAL A 10 -11.62 -39.25 -32.38
C VAL A 10 -11.39 -37.75 -32.25
N ILE A 11 -12.40 -36.91 -32.52
CA ILE A 11 -12.30 -35.47 -32.34
C ILE A 11 -12.14 -35.09 -30.87
N ALA A 12 -12.87 -35.74 -29.98
CA ALA A 12 -12.76 -35.56 -28.53
C ALA A 12 -11.33 -35.82 -28.04
N LYS A 13 -10.73 -36.94 -28.44
CA LYS A 13 -9.33 -37.24 -28.11
C LYS A 13 -8.33 -36.26 -28.74
N LEU A 14 -8.57 -35.85 -29.98
CA LEU A 14 -7.64 -34.98 -30.71
C LEU A 14 -7.63 -33.54 -30.19
N LEU A 15 -8.77 -33.06 -29.69
CA LEU A 15 -8.90 -31.72 -29.09
C LEU A 15 -8.66 -31.73 -27.58
N ASP A 16 -8.38 -32.90 -26.99
CA ASP A 16 -8.27 -33.12 -25.55
C ASP A 16 -9.52 -32.66 -24.77
N LEU A 17 -10.69 -33.05 -25.27
CA LEU A 17 -12.00 -32.68 -24.73
C LEU A 17 -12.86 -33.92 -24.47
N SER A 18 -13.83 -33.80 -23.57
CA SER A 18 -14.90 -34.80 -23.47
C SER A 18 -15.85 -34.71 -24.67
N GLU A 19 -16.44 -35.85 -25.06
CA GLU A 19 -17.44 -35.90 -26.14
C GLU A 19 -18.61 -34.94 -25.90
N ARG A 20 -19.05 -34.81 -24.64
CA ARG A 20 -20.06 -33.86 -24.22
C ARG A 20 -19.64 -32.41 -24.50
N ARG A 21 -18.38 -32.07 -24.23
CA ARG A 21 -17.84 -30.72 -24.46
C ARG A 21 -17.75 -30.40 -25.96
N VAL A 22 -17.34 -31.36 -26.79
CA VAL A 22 -17.34 -31.20 -28.26
C VAL A 22 -18.76 -30.97 -28.79
N GLN A 23 -19.75 -31.72 -28.30
CA GLN A 23 -21.16 -31.50 -28.66
C GLN A 23 -21.67 -30.13 -28.23
N GLN A 24 -21.29 -29.65 -27.04
CA GLN A 24 -21.63 -28.33 -26.56
C GLN A 24 -21.06 -27.24 -27.49
N LEU A 25 -19.76 -27.27 -27.77
CA LEU A 25 -19.10 -26.30 -28.66
C LEU A 25 -19.68 -26.34 -30.08
N SER A 26 -20.18 -27.50 -30.53
CA SER A 26 -20.87 -27.62 -31.80
C SER A 26 -22.27 -27.00 -31.80
N ARG A 27 -22.99 -27.06 -30.68
CA ARG A 27 -24.29 -26.37 -30.50
C ARG A 27 -24.11 -24.86 -30.42
N GLU A 28 -23.04 -24.42 -29.77
CA GLU A 28 -22.63 -23.00 -29.67
C GLU A 28 -22.10 -22.44 -31.00
N GLY A 29 -21.95 -23.28 -32.04
CA GLY A 29 -21.54 -22.87 -33.38
C GLY A 29 -20.03 -22.70 -33.56
N ILE A 30 -19.23 -23.02 -32.54
CA ILE A 30 -17.75 -22.91 -32.56
C ILE A 30 -17.14 -24.04 -33.39
N ILE A 31 -17.65 -25.27 -33.21
CA ILE A 31 -17.25 -26.44 -34.01
C ILE A 31 -18.34 -26.71 -35.07
N PRO A 32 -17.99 -26.90 -36.35
CA PRO A 32 -18.95 -27.23 -37.40
C PRO A 32 -19.84 -28.42 -37.01
N LYS A 33 -21.15 -28.31 -37.26
CA LYS A 33 -22.12 -29.36 -36.90
C LYS A 33 -21.78 -30.68 -37.58
N ALA A 34 -21.82 -31.76 -36.81
CA ALA A 34 -21.65 -33.08 -37.34
C ALA A 34 -22.80 -33.49 -38.28
N THR A 35 -22.45 -34.13 -39.39
CA THR A 35 -23.42 -34.79 -40.27
C THR A 35 -23.43 -36.27 -39.95
N ARG A 36 -24.56 -36.82 -39.48
CA ARG A 36 -24.67 -38.23 -39.04
C ARG A 36 -23.63 -38.64 -37.98
N GLY A 37 -23.31 -37.74 -37.04
CA GLY A 37 -22.32 -37.99 -35.98
C GLY A 37 -20.85 -37.96 -36.44
N GLN A 38 -20.61 -37.56 -37.70
CA GLN A 38 -19.30 -37.38 -38.28
C GLN A 38 -18.93 -35.90 -38.34
N TYR A 39 -17.78 -35.55 -37.78
CA TYR A 39 -17.28 -34.18 -37.67
C TYR A 39 -16.17 -33.94 -38.69
N ASP A 40 -16.14 -32.76 -39.30
CA ASP A 40 -15.01 -32.36 -40.14
C ASP A 40 -13.79 -32.09 -39.27
N LEU A 41 -12.70 -32.85 -39.48
CA LEU A 41 -11.49 -32.75 -38.67
C LEU A 41 -10.88 -31.36 -38.72
N VAL A 42 -10.70 -30.82 -39.92
CA VAL A 42 -10.00 -29.54 -40.14
C VAL A 42 -10.84 -28.39 -39.58
N GLY A 43 -12.15 -28.39 -39.87
CA GLY A 43 -13.08 -27.41 -39.35
C GLY A 43 -13.18 -27.44 -37.82
N SER A 44 -13.17 -28.63 -37.20
CA SER A 44 -13.25 -28.77 -35.74
C SER A 44 -12.01 -28.24 -35.03
N VAL A 45 -10.82 -28.55 -35.54
CA VAL A 45 -9.54 -28.03 -35.00
C VAL A 45 -9.47 -26.52 -35.15
N ARG A 46 -9.78 -25.99 -36.34
CA ARG A 46 -9.70 -24.54 -36.58
C ARG A 46 -10.69 -23.77 -35.71
N GLY A 47 -11.92 -24.26 -35.58
CA GLY A 47 -12.94 -23.66 -34.71
C GLY A 47 -12.51 -23.63 -33.25
N TYR A 48 -11.94 -24.74 -32.75
CA TYR A 48 -11.46 -24.80 -31.38
C TYR A 48 -10.25 -23.89 -31.12
N VAL A 49 -9.28 -23.85 -32.05
CA VAL A 49 -8.12 -22.94 -31.93
C VAL A 49 -8.56 -21.48 -31.92
N GLN A 50 -9.54 -21.09 -32.73
CA GLN A 50 -10.07 -19.74 -32.73
C GLN A 50 -10.74 -19.41 -31.39
N TYR A 51 -11.55 -20.33 -30.87
CA TYR A 51 -12.19 -20.19 -29.56
C TYR A 51 -11.19 -19.97 -28.42
N LEU A 52 -10.09 -20.73 -28.40
CA LEU A 52 -9.04 -20.55 -27.39
C LEU A 52 -8.35 -19.19 -27.50
N ARG A 53 -8.11 -18.70 -28.73
CA ARG A 53 -7.55 -17.36 -28.95
C ARG A 53 -8.49 -16.25 -28.47
N ASP A 54 -9.77 -16.35 -28.81
CA ASP A 54 -10.77 -15.36 -28.42
C ASP A 54 -10.96 -15.34 -26.89
N GLN A 55 -10.88 -16.50 -26.24
CA GLN A 55 -10.92 -16.60 -24.78
C GLN A 55 -9.67 -15.98 -24.11
N ALA A 56 -8.47 -16.18 -24.68
CA ALA A 56 -7.24 -15.59 -24.18
C ALA A 56 -7.24 -14.05 -24.31
N VAL A 57 -7.74 -13.53 -25.45
CA VAL A 57 -7.89 -12.09 -25.67
C VAL A 57 -8.93 -11.49 -24.71
N SER A 58 -10.04 -12.19 -24.46
CA SER A 58 -11.07 -11.72 -23.54
C SER A 58 -10.59 -11.71 -22.08
N ALA A 59 -9.77 -12.68 -21.68
CA ALA A 59 -9.13 -12.70 -20.36
C ALA A 59 -8.13 -11.53 -20.20
N GLN A 60 -7.40 -11.18 -21.26
CA GLN A 60 -6.50 -10.03 -21.30
C GLN A 60 -7.20 -8.67 -21.42
N ALA A 61 -8.48 -8.60 -21.76
CA ALA A 61 -9.25 -7.36 -21.81
C ALA A 61 -9.83 -6.96 -20.44
N GLY A 62 -10.09 -7.94 -19.55
CA GLY A 62 -10.56 -7.71 -18.17
C GLY A 62 -9.45 -7.58 -17.11
N ALA A 63 -8.26 -8.12 -17.37
CA ALA A 63 -7.10 -8.06 -16.48
C ALA A 63 -6.22 -6.78 -16.47
N PRO A 64 -6.18 -5.92 -17.51
CA PRO A 64 -5.20 -4.84 -17.57
C PRO A 64 -5.57 -3.71 -16.61
N ASP A 65 -6.86 -3.57 -16.28
CA ASP A 65 -7.34 -2.58 -15.32
C ASP A 65 -6.97 -3.00 -13.88
N TYR A 66 -7.16 -4.29 -13.52
CA TYR A 66 -6.80 -4.80 -12.20
C TYR A 66 -5.30 -4.73 -11.91
N ALA A 67 -4.45 -5.13 -12.86
CA ALA A 67 -3.00 -5.06 -12.69
C ALA A 67 -2.51 -3.60 -12.56
N ALA A 68 -3.09 -2.68 -13.34
CA ALA A 68 -2.77 -1.26 -13.27
C ALA A 68 -3.22 -0.63 -11.94
N GLU A 69 -4.44 -0.92 -11.49
CA GLU A 69 -4.96 -0.42 -10.21
C GLU A 69 -4.20 -1.01 -9.01
N ARG A 70 -3.82 -2.30 -9.06
CA ARG A 70 -2.97 -2.91 -8.04
C ARG A 70 -1.59 -2.26 -7.99
N ALA A 71 -0.99 -1.97 -9.14
CA ALA A 71 0.29 -1.27 -9.20
C ALA A 71 0.20 0.16 -8.65
N ARG A 72 -0.91 0.88 -8.92
CA ARG A 72 -1.20 2.20 -8.33
C ARG A 72 -1.35 2.12 -6.81
N TYR A 73 -2.11 1.15 -6.31
CA TYR A 73 -2.29 0.91 -4.87
C TYR A 73 -0.98 0.60 -4.16
N ILE A 74 -0.15 -0.31 -4.72
CA ILE A 74 1.15 -0.65 -4.15
C ILE A 74 2.07 0.57 -4.10
N ARG A 75 2.08 1.39 -5.15
CA ARG A 75 2.89 2.63 -5.18
C ARG A 75 2.43 3.62 -4.11
N ALA A 76 1.13 3.92 -4.05
CA ALA A 76 0.59 4.84 -3.04
C ALA A 76 0.86 4.34 -1.61
N ARG A 77 0.81 3.02 -1.38
CA ARG A 77 1.15 2.41 -0.10
C ARG A 77 2.64 2.52 0.22
N ALA A 78 3.52 2.31 -0.76
CA ALA A 78 4.97 2.50 -0.58
C ALA A 78 5.28 3.95 -0.21
N ASP A 79 4.67 4.93 -0.89
CA ASP A 79 4.83 6.35 -0.60
C ASP A 79 4.39 6.69 0.83
N LEU A 80 3.26 6.14 1.29
CA LEU A 80 2.75 6.33 2.65
C LEU A 80 3.72 5.75 3.69
N VAL A 81 4.23 4.54 3.48
CA VAL A 81 5.22 3.91 4.37
C VAL A 81 6.53 4.72 4.41
N GLU A 82 6.97 5.26 3.28
CA GLU A 82 8.15 6.14 3.23
C GLU A 82 7.92 7.44 4.03
N MET A 83 6.74 8.05 3.91
CA MET A 83 6.36 9.23 4.68
C MET A 83 6.31 8.95 6.19
N GLU A 84 5.72 7.83 6.61
CA GLU A 84 5.73 7.40 8.01
C GLU A 84 7.15 7.17 8.53
N ALA A 85 8.01 6.53 7.73
CA ALA A 85 9.40 6.30 8.09
C ALA A 85 10.19 7.61 8.20
N ALA A 86 9.90 8.60 7.35
CA ALA A 86 10.49 9.94 7.42
C ALA A 86 10.02 10.71 8.66
N GLN A 87 8.73 10.63 8.98
CA GLN A 87 8.17 11.21 10.20
C GLN A 87 8.79 10.55 11.45
N ARG A 88 8.90 9.22 11.50
CA ARG A 88 9.56 8.48 12.60
C ARG A 88 11.03 8.87 12.79
N ARG A 89 11.74 9.16 11.69
CA ARG A 89 13.14 9.64 11.70
C ARG A 89 13.28 11.13 12.10
N GLY A 90 12.19 11.85 12.31
CA GLY A 90 12.22 13.29 12.67
C GLY A 90 12.55 14.20 11.48
N ALA A 91 12.51 13.70 10.25
CA ALA A 91 12.76 14.49 9.03
C ALA A 91 11.51 15.20 8.50
N LEU A 92 10.33 14.86 9.04
CA LEU A 92 9.04 15.47 8.72
C LEU A 92 8.35 15.86 10.04
N ILE A 93 8.05 17.15 10.18
CA ILE A 93 7.35 17.73 11.34
C ILE A 93 6.14 18.48 10.80
N ALA A 94 4.98 18.31 11.44
CA ALA A 94 3.78 19.06 11.07
C ALA A 94 3.98 20.56 11.35
N VAL A 95 3.43 21.41 10.50
CA VAL A 95 3.57 22.86 10.66
C VAL A 95 2.91 23.33 11.96
N GLU A 96 1.81 22.68 12.33
CA GLU A 96 1.04 22.91 13.54
C GLU A 96 1.86 22.59 14.81
N ASP A 97 2.67 21.53 14.78
CA ASP A 97 3.54 21.14 15.89
C ASP A 97 4.67 22.18 16.09
N ILE A 98 5.21 22.70 14.98
CA ILE A 98 6.23 23.76 15.00
C ILE A 98 5.63 25.05 15.58
N GLU A 99 4.45 25.44 15.12
CA GLU A 99 3.75 26.64 15.61
C GLU A 99 3.48 26.55 17.13
N ALA A 100 2.96 25.42 17.61
CA ALA A 100 2.73 25.18 19.02
C ALA A 100 4.02 25.25 19.85
N ALA A 101 5.12 24.67 19.36
CA ALA A 101 6.42 24.75 20.00
C ALA A 101 6.92 26.20 20.09
N TRP A 102 6.81 26.98 19.00
CA TRP A 102 7.19 28.40 18.99
C TRP A 102 6.36 29.23 19.96
N ILE A 103 5.06 29.00 20.05
CA ILE A 103 4.19 29.68 21.01
C ILE A 103 4.67 29.41 22.45
N LYS A 104 5.03 28.15 22.78
CA LYS A 104 5.58 27.78 24.10
C LYS A 104 6.92 28.49 24.37
N VAL A 105 7.84 28.50 23.40
CA VAL A 105 9.13 29.21 23.51
C VAL A 105 8.92 30.70 23.76
N LEU A 106 8.04 31.34 22.98
CA LEU A 106 7.76 32.78 23.10
C LEU A 106 7.04 33.13 24.40
N ALA A 107 6.14 32.27 24.88
CA ALA A 107 5.50 32.43 26.18
C ALA A 107 6.52 32.34 27.33
N LEU A 108 7.44 31.38 27.27
CA LEU A 108 8.50 31.24 28.25
C LEU A 108 9.44 32.45 28.25
N LEU A 109 9.86 32.90 27.06
CA LEU A 109 10.65 34.13 26.88
C LEU A 109 9.96 35.33 27.53
N ARG A 110 8.66 35.54 27.24
CA ARG A 110 7.88 36.64 27.81
C ARG A 110 7.89 36.61 29.33
N THR A 111 7.59 35.45 29.92
CA THR A 111 7.56 35.28 31.39
C THR A 111 8.91 35.60 32.01
N ARG A 112 10.01 35.13 31.41
CA ARG A 112 11.37 35.36 31.94
C ARG A 112 11.80 36.82 31.82
N VAL A 113 11.56 37.47 30.69
CA VAL A 113 11.88 38.88 30.49
C VAL A 113 11.12 39.77 31.48
N LEU A 114 9.83 39.50 31.68
CA LEU A 114 9.00 40.26 32.62
C LEU A 114 9.39 40.03 34.09
N ALA A 115 10.05 38.91 34.42
CA ALA A 115 10.56 38.64 35.76
C ALA A 115 11.92 39.32 36.06
N VAL A 116 12.63 39.83 35.04
CA VAL A 116 13.93 40.48 35.23
C VAL A 116 13.82 41.74 36.10
N PRO A 117 12.89 42.69 35.85
CA PRO A 117 12.78 43.90 36.65
C PRO A 117 12.54 43.62 38.14
N ASP A 118 11.66 42.67 38.47
CA ASP A 118 11.32 42.34 39.87
C ASP A 118 12.52 41.80 40.65
N ARG A 119 13.38 41.02 39.99
CA ARG A 119 14.62 40.50 40.58
C ARG A 119 15.71 41.56 40.66
N LEU A 120 15.81 42.39 39.62
CA LEU A 120 16.92 43.32 39.45
C LEU A 120 16.72 44.62 40.22
N ALA A 121 15.47 45.06 40.44
CA ALA A 121 15.15 46.30 41.15
C ALA A 121 15.80 46.44 42.53
N PRO A 122 15.72 45.45 43.45
CA PRO A 122 16.36 45.57 44.77
C PRO A 122 17.89 45.58 44.69
N GLU A 123 18.48 44.80 43.80
CA GLU A 123 19.93 44.74 43.62
C GLU A 123 20.48 46.03 42.99
N VAL A 124 19.75 46.64 42.05
CA VAL A 124 20.08 47.94 41.46
C VAL A 124 19.92 49.06 42.48
N TYR A 125 18.89 49.02 43.32
CA TYR A 125 18.70 50.01 44.39
C TYR A 125 19.84 49.96 45.41
N ALA A 126 20.41 48.79 45.67
CA ALA A 126 21.57 48.60 46.53
C ALA A 126 22.92 48.92 45.86
N ALA A 127 22.96 49.12 44.54
CA ALA A 127 24.20 49.37 43.81
C ALA A 127 24.74 50.79 44.07
N GLY A 128 26.00 50.88 44.48
CA GLY A 128 26.65 52.15 44.84
C GLY A 128 27.25 52.93 43.67
N SER A 129 27.28 52.36 42.46
CA SER A 129 27.86 53.01 41.27
C SER A 129 27.16 52.60 39.98
N LEU A 130 27.21 53.49 38.97
CA LEU A 130 26.68 53.23 37.63
C LEU A 130 27.36 52.03 36.95
N ALA A 131 28.65 51.80 37.25
CA ALA A 131 29.40 50.67 36.72
C ALA A 131 28.87 49.34 37.28
N ASP A 132 28.58 49.29 38.58
CA ASP A 132 28.01 48.11 39.24
C ASP A 132 26.60 47.82 38.73
N THR A 133 25.76 48.85 38.59
CA THR A 133 24.42 48.72 37.99
C THR A 133 24.48 48.13 36.59
N ARG A 134 25.40 48.61 35.74
CA ARG A 134 25.55 48.12 34.36
C ARG A 134 26.03 46.68 34.30
N ASN A 135 26.98 46.31 35.16
CA ASN A 135 27.46 44.93 35.28
C ASN A 135 26.35 43.98 35.74
N LEU A 136 25.56 44.41 36.72
CA LEU A 136 24.43 43.66 37.25
C LEU A 136 23.36 43.43 36.18
N LEU A 137 22.97 44.48 35.44
CA LEU A 137 22.06 44.37 34.30
C LEU A 137 22.55 43.35 33.28
N GLY A 138 23.81 43.47 32.87
CA GLY A 138 24.42 42.60 31.87
C GLY A 138 24.54 41.15 32.34
N LYS A 139 24.79 40.91 33.63
CA LYS A 139 24.86 39.57 34.22
C LYS A 139 23.48 38.91 34.25
N THR A 140 22.48 39.62 34.75
CA THR A 140 21.11 39.10 34.91
C THR A 140 20.44 38.82 33.57
N LEU A 141 20.64 39.69 32.57
CA LEU A 141 20.14 39.45 31.22
C LEU A 141 20.79 38.23 30.55
N ARG A 142 22.12 38.07 30.67
CA ARG A 142 22.80 36.89 30.14
C ARG A 142 22.34 35.61 30.82
N ALA A 143 22.22 35.62 32.15
CA ALA A 143 21.70 34.47 32.90
C ALA A 143 20.27 34.10 32.48
N ALA A 144 19.38 35.10 32.29
CA ALA A 144 18.02 34.85 31.82
C ALA A 144 17.96 34.28 30.39
N LEU A 145 18.88 34.70 29.51
CA LEU A 145 19.00 34.17 28.15
C LEU A 145 19.60 32.75 28.12
N GLU A 146 20.59 32.48 28.97
CA GLU A 146 21.21 31.16 29.12
C GLU A 146 20.20 30.14 29.66
N ASP A 147 19.42 30.52 30.68
CA ASP A 147 18.31 29.72 31.21
C ASP A 147 17.28 29.39 30.13
N LEU A 148 16.96 30.36 29.25
CA LEU A 148 16.01 30.16 28.17
C LEU A 148 16.58 29.24 27.08
N ALA A 149 17.87 29.38 26.75
CA ALA A 149 18.54 28.50 25.79
C ALA A 149 18.61 27.04 26.27
N ASN A 150 18.73 26.84 27.58
CA ASN A 150 18.75 25.52 28.21
C ASN A 150 17.36 24.96 28.53
N SER A 151 16.29 25.72 28.23
CA SER A 151 14.92 25.26 28.46
C SER A 151 14.50 24.32 27.34
N ASP A 152 14.30 23.04 27.67
CA ASP A 152 13.94 22.00 26.71
C ASP A 152 12.46 22.15 26.30
N VAL A 153 12.19 22.83 25.19
CA VAL A 153 10.85 22.92 24.58
C VAL A 153 10.80 21.95 23.42
N GLN A 154 10.34 20.73 23.71
CA GLN A 154 10.10 19.73 22.69
C GLN A 154 8.76 20.01 22.00
N PRO A 155 8.67 19.91 20.65
CA PRO A 155 7.39 19.85 19.98
C PRO A 155 6.65 18.60 20.48
N GLU A 156 5.48 18.80 21.08
CA GLU A 156 4.63 17.68 21.47
C GLU A 156 4.16 17.01 20.18
N ARG A 157 4.72 15.83 19.88
CA ARG A 157 4.18 14.96 18.84
C ARG A 157 2.78 14.55 19.25
N ASN A 158 1.78 15.21 18.70
CA ASN A 158 0.44 14.63 18.71
C ASN A 158 0.51 13.36 17.86
N ALA A 159 0.47 12.21 18.53
CA ALA A 159 0.20 10.96 17.85
C ALA A 159 -1.14 11.13 17.15
N THR A 160 -1.13 11.23 15.81
CA THR A 160 -2.37 11.19 15.05
C THR A 160 -3.07 9.88 15.40
N PRO A 161 -4.34 9.92 15.85
CA PRO A 161 -5.14 8.72 15.92
C PRO A 161 -5.37 8.31 14.47
N ASP A 162 -4.58 7.36 14.01
CA ASP A 162 -5.02 6.27 13.15
C ASP A 162 -3.80 5.40 12.89
N ASP A 163 -3.65 4.41 13.77
CA ASP A 163 -3.17 3.10 13.39
C ASP A 163 -4.17 2.61 12.32
N ILE A 164 -4.01 3.09 11.09
CA ILE A 164 -4.79 2.63 9.95
C ILE A 164 -4.36 1.19 9.78
N GLY A 165 -5.08 0.28 10.44
CA GLY A 165 -5.00 -1.15 10.28
C GLY A 165 -5.37 -1.48 8.84
N LEU A 166 -4.44 -1.24 7.92
CA LEU A 166 -4.52 -1.64 6.54
C LEU A 166 -4.28 -3.15 6.55
N ILE A 167 -5.38 -3.88 6.64
CA ILE A 167 -5.43 -5.32 6.40
C ILE A 167 -4.78 -5.54 5.03
N ASP A 168 -3.68 -6.28 5.02
CA ASP A 168 -3.07 -6.71 3.78
C ASP A 168 -4.12 -7.45 2.94
N PRO A 169 -4.35 -7.07 1.68
CA PRO A 169 -5.10 -7.93 0.79
C PRO A 169 -4.34 -9.25 0.70
N GLU A 170 -4.98 -10.35 1.11
CA GLU A 170 -4.37 -11.67 1.10
C GLU A 170 -3.71 -11.92 -0.26
N PRO A 171 -2.51 -12.52 -0.30
CA PRO A 171 -1.96 -12.98 -1.56
C PRO A 171 -2.89 -14.09 -2.06
N ASP A 172 -3.66 -13.82 -3.12
CA ASP A 172 -4.41 -14.84 -3.83
C ASP A 172 -3.43 -15.93 -4.25
N GLY A 173 -3.43 -17.02 -3.47
CA GLY A 173 -2.62 -18.19 -3.72
C GLY A 173 -3.09 -18.81 -5.03
N GLU A 174 -2.20 -18.78 -6.02
CA GLU A 174 -2.25 -19.70 -7.15
C GLU A 174 -2.24 -21.14 -6.62
N THR A 175 -3.42 -21.69 -6.32
CA THR A 175 -3.59 -23.13 -6.15
C THR A 175 -4.03 -23.69 -7.49
N GLY A 176 -3.00 -23.91 -8.33
CA GLY A 176 -3.12 -24.73 -9.51
C GLY A 176 -3.76 -26.08 -9.18
N ALA A 177 -4.75 -26.44 -9.98
CA ALA A 177 -5.37 -27.75 -9.98
C ALA A 177 -4.32 -28.85 -10.20
N GLY A 178 -4.50 -29.97 -9.49
CA GLY A 178 -4.12 -31.30 -10.02
C GLY A 178 -3.19 -32.13 -9.14
N SER A 179 -3.77 -32.91 -8.23
CA SER A 179 -3.60 -34.37 -8.24
C SER A 179 -4.58 -35.01 -7.27
N SER A 180 -5.73 -35.41 -7.80
CA SER A 180 -6.65 -36.35 -7.17
C SER A 180 -6.54 -37.68 -7.90
N ALA A 181 -5.99 -38.70 -7.24
CA ALA A 181 -6.16 -40.12 -7.57
C ALA A 181 -5.67 -40.98 -6.37
N PRO A 182 -6.13 -42.23 -6.21
CA PRO A 182 -7.39 -42.55 -5.55
C PRO A 182 -7.19 -43.42 -4.30
N ALA A 183 -8.27 -43.55 -3.53
CA ALA A 183 -8.37 -44.46 -2.40
C ALA A 183 -8.08 -45.91 -2.78
N THR A 184 -7.19 -46.56 -2.03
CA THR A 184 -7.18 -48.01 -1.83
C THR A 184 -7.41 -48.27 -0.35
N GLY A 185 -8.59 -48.76 -0.02
CA GLY A 185 -8.85 -49.38 1.28
C GLY A 185 -8.24 -50.78 1.33
N THR A 186 -7.71 -51.12 2.49
CA THR A 186 -7.59 -52.46 3.10
C THR A 186 -7.11 -52.21 4.53
N ASP A 187 -7.97 -52.29 5.53
CA ASP A 187 -8.38 -53.48 6.31
C ASP A 187 -7.39 -53.84 7.44
N ASP A 188 -7.93 -53.75 8.66
CA ASP A 188 -7.59 -54.38 9.95
C ASP A 188 -6.17 -54.90 10.24
N GLN A 189 -5.61 -54.38 11.33
CA GLN A 189 -5.13 -55.17 12.49
C GLN A 189 -4.94 -54.32 13.74
#